data_AF-A0A212KAQ3-F1
#
_entry.id   AF-A0A212KAQ3-F1
#
_cell.length_a   1.000
_cell.length_b   1.000
_cell.length_c   1.000
_cell.angle_alpha   90.00
_cell.angle_beta   90.00
_cell.angle_gamma   90.00
#
_symmetry.space_group_name_H-M   'P 1'
#
loop_
_entity.id
_entity.type
_entity.pdbx_description
1 polymer ?
#
loop_
_entity_poly.entity_id
_entity_poly.type
_entity_poly.pdbx_seq_one_letter_code
_entity_poly.pdbx_strand_id
1 'polypeptide(L)' 'MLVDTTHSVAEISIVCGFNNLSNFNRIFKKKKGCTPREFRENYKESKFFV' A
#
# COMPACT_ATOMS: atom_id res chain seq x y z
N MET A 1 5.22 -6.86 3.48
CA MET A 1 4.34 -7.03 2.29
C MET A 1 3.87 -5.74 1.58
N LEU A 2 4.00 -4.51 2.11
CA LEU A 2 3.85 -3.27 1.28
C LEU A 2 5.15 -2.47 1.12
N VAL A 3 5.95 -2.47 2.18
CA VAL A 3 7.24 -1.76 2.31
C VAL A 3 8.45 -2.67 2.16
N ASP A 4 8.19 -3.98 2.08
CA ASP A 4 9.18 -5.07 2.16
C ASP A 4 9.26 -5.86 0.84
N THR A 5 8.45 -5.47 -0.14
CA THR A 5 8.34 -6.17 -1.43
C THR A 5 8.21 -5.16 -2.56
N THR A 6 8.79 -5.45 -3.72
CA THR A 6 8.69 -4.63 -4.94
C THR A 6 7.35 -4.80 -5.67
N HIS A 7 6.51 -5.75 -5.26
CA HIS A 7 5.17 -5.98 -5.82
C HIS A 7 4.37 -4.68 -5.93
N SER A 8 3.66 -4.52 -7.04
CA SER A 8 2.71 -3.44 -7.26
C SER A 8 1.56 -3.48 -6.24
N VAL A 9 0.90 -2.34 -6.05
CA VAL A 9 -0.29 -2.25 -5.19
C VAL A 9 -1.40 -3.19 -5.68
N ALA A 10 -1.47 -3.44 -6.99
CA ALA A 10 -2.40 -4.37 -7.61
C ALA A 10 -2.14 -5.82 -7.19
N GLU A 11 -0.88 -6.28 -7.28
CA GLU A 11 -0.50 -7.65 -6.87
C GLU A 11 -0.76 -7.87 -5.38
N ILE A 12 -0.41 -6.89 -4.55
CA ILE A 12 -0.67 -6.95 -3.10
C ILE A 12 -2.18 -7.03 -2.82
N SER A 13 -2.99 -6.27 -3.57
CA SER A 13 -4.45 -6.33 -3.42
C SER A 13 -4.99 -7.73 -3.72
N ILE A 14 -4.45 -8.40 -4.74
CA ILE A 14 -4.84 -9.76 -5.13
C ILE A 14 -4.42 -10.76 -4.03
N VAL A 15 -3.17 -10.68 -3.55
CA VAL A 15 -2.66 -11.55 -2.47
C VAL A 15 -3.46 -11.37 -1.17
N CYS A 16 -3.93 -10.15 -0.89
CA CYS A 16 -4.78 -9.88 0.28
C CYS A 16 -6.26 -10.28 0.09
N GLY A 17 -6.62 -10.89 -1.04
CA GLY A 17 -7.98 -11.39 -1.31
C GLY A 17 -8.97 -10.32 -1.77
N PHE A 18 -8.49 -9.18 -2.30
CA PHE A 18 -9.38 -8.16 -2.86
C PHE A 18 -9.65 -8.43 -4.35
N ASN A 19 -10.94 -8.43 -4.69
CA ASN A 19 -11.40 -8.64 -6.07
C ASN A 19 -11.05 -7.49 -7.01
N ASN A 20 -10.76 -6.29 -6.49
CA ASN A 20 -10.27 -5.18 -7.30
C ASN A 20 -9.48 -4.15 -6.47
N LEU A 21 -8.60 -3.44 -7.17
CA LEU A 21 -7.72 -2.41 -6.63
C LEU A 21 -8.49 -1.22 -6.02
N SER A 22 -9.63 -0.85 -6.59
CA SER A 22 -10.44 0.28 -6.10
C SER A 22 -11.02 0.02 -4.69
N ASN A 23 -11.53 -1.19 -4.45
CA ASN A 23 -12.01 -1.60 -3.13
C ASN A 23 -10.88 -1.69 -2.12
N PHE A 24 -9.74 -2.25 -2.52
CA PHE A 24 -8.53 -2.26 -1.69
C PHE A 24 -8.11 -0.85 -1.30
N ASN A 25 -7.98 0.07 -2.27
CA ASN A 25 -7.59 1.45 -2.02
C ASN A 25 -8.54 2.16 -1.06
N ARG A 26 -9.86 1.98 -1.23
CA ARG A 26 -10.88 2.58 -0.35
C ARG A 26 -10.80 2.04 1.07
N ILE A 27 -10.68 0.73 1.25
CA ILE A 27 -10.60 0.10 2.57
C ILE A 27 -9.27 0.43 3.25
N PHE A 28 -8.17 0.41 2.50
CA PHE A 28 -6.86 0.77 2.99
C PHE A 28 -6.84 2.21 3.46
N LYS A 29 -7.34 3.16 2.65
CA LYS A 29 -7.45 4.57 3.03
C LYS A 29 -8.33 4.78 4.26
N LYS A 30 -9.46 4.06 4.37
CA LYS A 30 -10.31 4.12 5.57
C LYS A 30 -9.59 3.62 6.82
N LYS A 31 -8.75 2.57 6.72
CA LYS A 31 -8.04 1.97 7.86
C LYS A 31 -6.74 2.69 8.23
N LYS A 32 -6.01 3.23 7.24
CA LYS A 32 -4.66 3.81 7.42
C LYS A 32 -4.62 5.33 7.28
N GLY A 33 -5.70 5.95 6.83
CA GLY A 33 -5.79 7.40 6.61
C GLY A 33 -5.16 7.89 5.30
N CYS A 34 -4.36 7.05 4.64
CA CYS A 34 -3.66 7.36 3.39
C CYS A 34 -3.82 6.21 2.37
N THR A 35 -3.55 6.48 1.11
CA THR A 35 -3.54 5.47 0.05
C THR A 35 -2.34 4.52 0.19
N PRO A 36 -2.42 3.29 -0.35
CA PRO A 36 -1.28 2.36 -0.34
C PRO A 36 -0.02 2.93 -1.01
N ARG A 37 -0.19 3.82 -2.00
CA ARG A 37 0.91 4.50 -2.68
C ARG A 37 1.58 5.53 -1.76
N GLU A 38 0.81 6.43 -1.17
CA GLU A 38 1.32 7.41 -0.19
C GLU A 38 1.99 6.70 0.98
N PHE A 39 1.40 5.60 1.47
CA PHE A 39 2.01 4.78 2.51
C PHE A 39 3.38 4.21 2.07
N ARG A 40 3.51 3.74 0.82
CA ARG A 40 4.79 3.25 0.30
C ARG A 40 5.82 4.38 0.12
N GLU A 41 5.41 5.55 -0.35
CA GLU A 41 6.27 6.71 -0.55
C GLU A 41 6.78 7.26 0.81
N ASN A 42 5.90 7.43 1.79
CA ASN A 42 6.27 7.90 3.13
C ASN A 42 7.25 6.96 3.87
N TYR A 43 7.15 5.65 3.64
CA TYR A 43 8.09 4.68 4.21
C TYR A 43 9.45 4.68 3.50
N LYS A 44 9.50 5.04 2.20
CA LYS A 44 10.78 5.26 1.52
C LYS A 44 11.46 6.51 2.07
N GLU A 45 10.74 7.62 2.22
CA GLU A 45 11.29 8.86 2.79
C GLU A 45 11.78 8.68 4.23
N SER A 46 11.05 7.95 5.08
CA SER A 46 11.50 7.67 6.45
C SER A 46 12.79 6.83 6.54
N LYS A 47 13.22 6.16 5.46
CA LYS A 47 14.52 5.46 5.40
C LYS A 47 15.67 6.35 4.92
N PHE A 48 15.40 7.56 4.41
CA PHE A 48 16.44 8.50 3.97
C PHE A 48 16.81 9.54 5.04
N PHE A 49 16.09 9.58 6.17
CA PHE A 49 16.39 10.44 7.32
C PHE A 49 17.16 9.73 8.45
N VAL A 50 17.90 8.66 8.13
CA VAL A 50 18.90 8.03 9.04
C VAL A 50 20.23 7.96 8.33
#